data_AF-A0A7C0W222-F1
#
_entry.id   AF-A0A7C0W222-F1
#
_cell.length_a   1.000
_cell.length_b   1.000
_cell.length_c   1.000
_cell.angle_alpha   90.00
_cell.angle_beta   90.00
_cell.angle_gamma   90.00
#
_symmetry.space_group_name_H-M   'P 1'
#
loop_
_entity.id
_entity.type
_entity.pdbx_description
1 polymer ?
#
loop_
_entity_poly.entity_id
_entity_poly.type
_entity_poly.pdbx_seq_one_letter_code
_entity_poly.pdbx_strand_id
1 'polypeptide(L)'
;MNKVAFVMSSILMFFGIVLVAWGQVVKSLLPKIGYIVFKLHGPGSYSPSEYVVNLSGLYIIATISIIVGLWLSVIFYKKGSKQK
;
A
#
# COMPACT_ATOMS: atom_id res chain seq x y z
N MET A 1 -3.92 -29.48 2.73
CA MET A 1 -3.65 -28.02 2.67
C MET A 1 -3.35 -27.62 1.24
N ASN A 2 -4.14 -26.74 0.63
CA ASN A 2 -3.87 -26.29 -0.73
C ASN A 2 -2.77 -25.21 -0.71
N LYS A 3 -1.51 -25.65 -0.76
CA LYS A 3 -0.31 -24.80 -0.57
C LYS A 3 -0.28 -23.62 -1.53
N VAL A 4 -0.68 -23.84 -2.78
CA VAL A 4 -0.72 -22.81 -3.83
C VAL A 4 -1.69 -21.69 -3.45
N ALA A 5 -2.91 -22.03 -3.04
CA ALA A 5 -3.93 -21.05 -2.68
C ALA A 5 -3.53 -20.22 -1.44
N PHE A 6 -2.87 -20.84 -0.46
CA PHE A 6 -2.33 -20.15 0.72
C PHE A 6 -1.19 -19.18 0.39
N VAL A 7 -0.29 -19.58 -0.52
CA VAL A 7 0.79 -18.69 -0.99
C VAL A 7 0.21 -17.51 -1.75
N MET A 8 -0.75 -17.74 -2.66
CA MET A 8 -1.39 -16.65 -3.43
C MET A 8 -2.14 -15.66 -2.53
N SER A 9 -2.86 -16.14 -1.50
CA SER A 9 -3.51 -15.25 -0.53
C SER A 9 -2.51 -14.42 0.29
N SER A 10 -1.36 -15.02 0.61
CA SER A 10 -0.27 -14.32 1.32
C SER A 10 0.36 -13.25 0.44
N ILE A 11 0.57 -13.53 -0.86
CA ILE A 11 1.06 -12.54 -1.83
C ILE A 11 0.09 -11.36 -1.94
N LEU A 12 -1.22 -11.61 -2.01
CA LEU A 12 -2.24 -10.55 -2.05
C LEU A 12 -2.18 -9.64 -0.80
N MET A 13 -2.00 -10.26 0.38
CA MET A 13 -1.83 -9.52 1.62
C MET A 13 -0.56 -8.67 1.60
N PHE A 14 0.58 -9.24 1.22
CA PHE A 14 1.85 -8.51 1.10
C PHE A 14 1.76 -7.37 0.09
N PHE A 15 1.07 -7.57 -1.02
CA PHE A 15 0.85 -6.53 -2.02
C PHE A 15 0.09 -5.32 -1.44
N GLY A 16 -0.96 -5.57 -0.65
CA GLY A 16 -1.66 -4.51 0.08
C GLY A 16 -0.75 -3.76 1.06
N ILE A 17 0.11 -4.46 1.80
CA ILE A 17 1.07 -3.82 2.73
C ILE A 17 2.06 -2.93 1.96
N VAL A 18 2.60 -3.42 0.84
CA VAL A 18 3.54 -2.66 0.00
C VAL A 18 2.86 -1.41 -0.58
N LEU A 19 1.60 -1.51 -1.00
CA LEU A 19 0.81 -0.36 -1.44
C LEU A 19 0.66 0.71 -0.36
N VAL A 20 0.36 0.33 0.89
CA VAL A 20 0.27 1.29 2.01
C VAL A 20 1.62 1.98 2.23
N ALA A 21 2.72 1.21 2.25
CA ALA A 21 4.06 1.74 2.44
C ALA A 21 4.43 2.71 1.31
N TRP A 22 4.15 2.33 0.05
CA TRP A 22 4.39 3.19 -1.10
C TRP A 22 3.60 4.49 -1.04
N GLY A 23 2.32 4.42 -0.66
CA GLY A 23 1.48 5.60 -0.46
C GLY A 23 2.05 6.57 0.58
N GLN A 24 2.63 6.06 1.69
CA GLN A 24 3.29 6.91 2.68
C GLN A 24 4.58 7.54 2.15
N VAL A 25 5.40 6.76 1.43
CA VAL A 25 6.63 7.27 0.79
C VAL A 25 6.28 8.41 -0.17
N VAL A 26 5.28 8.22 -1.03
CA VAL A 26 4.80 9.21 -1.98
C VAL A 26 4.31 10.48 -1.25
N LYS A 27 3.47 10.36 -0.21
CA LYS A 27 3.02 11.51 0.60
C LYS A 27 4.17 12.31 1.20
N SER A 28 5.23 11.64 1.64
CA SER A 28 6.36 12.30 2.29
C SER A 28 7.37 12.87 1.30
N LEU A 29 7.57 12.20 0.16
CA LEU A 29 8.57 12.58 -0.84
C LEU A 29 8.08 13.69 -1.77
N LEU A 30 6.80 13.71 -2.18
CA LEU A 30 6.30 14.71 -3.12
C LEU A 30 6.53 16.16 -2.65
N PRO A 31 6.22 16.54 -1.40
CA PRO A 31 6.50 17.88 -0.91
C PRO A 31 8.01 18.17 -0.88
N LYS A 32 8.84 17.18 -0.52
CA LYS A 32 10.29 17.36 -0.47
C LYS A 32 10.89 17.58 -1.86
N ILE A 33 10.43 16.81 -2.85
CA ILE A 33 10.84 16.97 -4.25
C ILE A 33 10.37 18.32 -4.77
N GLY A 34 9.11 18.70 -4.51
CA GLY A 34 8.58 20.01 -4.86
C GLY A 34 9.41 21.16 -4.30
N TYR A 35 9.82 21.06 -3.03
CA TYR A 35 10.70 22.03 -2.39
C TYR A 35 12.11 22.12 -3.02
N ILE A 36 12.69 20.97 -3.38
CA ILE A 36 14.00 20.93 -4.05
C ILE A 36 13.90 21.61 -5.43
N VAL A 37 12.88 21.28 -6.21
CA VAL A 37 12.63 21.89 -7.52
C VAL A 37 12.42 23.40 -7.40
N PHE A 38 11.65 23.83 -6.40
CA PHE A 38 11.44 25.24 -6.10
C PHE A 38 12.75 25.98 -5.81
N LYS A 39 13.60 25.42 -4.93
CA LYS A 39 14.92 25.99 -4.62
C LYS A 39 15.81 26.12 -5.86
N LEU A 40 15.68 25.21 -6.81
CA LEU A 40 16.50 25.18 -8.03
C LEU A 40 16.04 26.19 -9.09
N HIS A 41 14.75 26.54 -9.15
CA HIS A 41 14.21 27.42 -10.19
C HIS A 41 14.22 28.92 -9.81
N GLY A 42 14.03 29.30 -8.54
CA GLY A 42 13.87 30.72 -8.14
C GLY A 42 12.73 31.44 -8.88
N PRO A 43 12.63 32.77 -8.76
CA PRO A 43 11.68 33.45 -7.87
C PRO A 43 10.21 33.00 -8.06
N GLY A 44 9.70 32.20 -7.12
CA GLY A 44 8.29 31.84 -7.05
C GLY A 44 7.83 31.75 -5.60
N SER A 45 6.56 31.40 -5.39
CA SER A 45 6.03 31.03 -4.07
C SER A 45 5.90 29.52 -3.99
N TYR A 46 6.42 28.90 -2.93
CA TYR A 46 6.24 27.48 -2.65
C TYR A 46 5.12 27.27 -1.64
N SER A 47 4.11 26.48 -1.99
CA SER A 47 3.12 25.99 -1.04
C SER A 47 3.14 24.45 -0.98
N PRO A 48 3.48 23.85 0.18
CA PRO A 48 3.42 22.40 0.36
C PRO A 48 2.04 21.80 0.06
N SER A 49 0.97 22.59 0.22
CA SER A 49 -0.42 22.15 0.01
C SER A 49 -0.69 21.72 -1.44
N GLU A 50 0.03 22.31 -2.39
CA GLU A 50 -0.11 21.99 -3.82
C GLU A 50 0.44 20.59 -4.16
N TYR A 51 1.29 20.03 -3.29
CA TYR A 51 1.89 18.70 -3.44
C TYR A 51 1.20 17.64 -2.57
N VAL A 52 0.11 17.99 -1.87
CA VAL A 52 -0.68 17.04 -1.08
C VAL A 52 -1.58 16.23 -2.00
N VAL A 53 -1.22 14.97 -2.20
CA VAL A 53 -2.00 14.06 -3.05
C VAL A 53 -3.02 13.29 -2.22
N ASN A 54 -4.28 13.30 -2.65
CA ASN A 54 -5.32 12.49 -2.03
C ASN A 54 -5.16 11.01 -2.40
N LEU A 55 -4.48 10.25 -1.55
CA LEU A 55 -4.25 8.82 -1.71
C LEU A 55 -5.31 7.96 -1.00
N SER A 56 -6.45 8.53 -0.61
CA SER A 56 -7.49 7.81 0.15
C SER A 56 -8.01 6.60 -0.62
N GLY A 57 -8.21 6.71 -1.94
CA GLY A 57 -8.61 5.58 -2.78
C GLY A 57 -7.58 4.43 -2.78
N LEU A 58 -6.28 4.78 -2.83
CA LEU A 58 -5.20 3.80 -2.76
C LEU A 58 -5.19 3.08 -1.40
N TYR A 59 -5.37 3.81 -0.29
CA TYR A 59 -5.45 3.21 1.04
C TYR A 59 -6.67 2.31 1.22
N ILE A 60 -7.83 2.66 0.63
CA ILE A 60 -9.02 1.81 0.67
C ILE A 60 -8.75 0.49 -0.04
N ILE A 61 -8.22 0.53 -1.27
CA ILE A 61 -7.90 -0.68 -2.04
C ILE A 61 -6.88 -1.53 -1.29
N ALA A 62 -5.81 -0.91 -0.78
CA ALA A 62 -4.77 -1.60 -0.03
C ALA A 62 -5.32 -2.28 1.23
N THR A 63 -6.20 -1.60 1.97
CA THR A 63 -6.85 -2.15 3.17
C THR A 63 -7.73 -3.35 2.82
N ILE A 64 -8.53 -3.25 1.75
CA ILE A 64 -9.36 -4.36 1.27
C ILE A 64 -8.47 -5.56 0.88
N SER A 65 -7.37 -5.33 0.16
CA SER A 65 -6.44 -6.39 -0.22
C SER A 65 -5.82 -7.10 0.99
N ILE A 66 -5.45 -6.36 2.04
CA ILE A 66 -4.92 -6.94 3.28
C ILE A 66 -5.99 -7.79 3.98
N ILE A 67 -7.21 -7.27 4.14
CA ILE A 67 -8.30 -7.98 4.84
C ILE A 67 -8.66 -9.26 4.09
N VAL A 68 -8.86 -9.18 2.77
CA VAL A 68 -9.22 -10.34 1.93
C VAL A 68 -8.09 -11.37 1.90
N GLY A 69 -6.83 -10.93 1.76
CA GLY A 69 -5.67 -11.80 1.79
C GLY A 69 -5.54 -12.55 3.12
N LEU A 70 -5.72 -11.85 4.25
CA LEU A 70 -5.70 -12.44 5.58
C LEU A 70 -6.84 -13.46 5.78
N TRP A 71 -8.07 -13.10 5.38
CA TRP A 71 -9.24 -13.97 5.47
C TRP A 71 -9.05 -15.27 4.69
N LEU A 72 -8.61 -15.16 3.43
CA LEU A 72 -8.34 -16.32 2.58
C LEU A 72 -7.23 -17.20 3.15
N SER A 73 -6.16 -16.58 3.66
CA SER A 73 -5.05 -17.29 4.30
C SER A 73 -5.51 -18.15 5.48
N VAL A 74 -6.34 -17.58 6.37
CA VAL A 74 -6.93 -18.29 7.52
C VAL A 74 -7.83 -19.44 7.07
N ILE A 75 -8.67 -19.23 6.05
CA ILE A 75 -9.56 -20.28 5.51
C ILE A 75 -8.75 -21.45 4.95
N PHE A 76 -7.75 -21.18 4.11
CA PHE A 76 -6.92 -22.23 3.50
C PHE A 76 -6.06 -22.97 4.52
N TYR A 77 -5.58 -22.26 5.55
CA TYR A 77 -4.86 -22.87 6.67
C TYR A 77 -5.77 -23.84 7.47
N LYS A 78 -6.95 -23.38 7.90
CA LYS A 78 -7.92 -24.21 8.64
C LYS A 78 -8.40 -25.41 7.82
N LYS A 79 -8.68 -25.22 6.53
CA LYS A 79 -9.10 -26.30 5.63
C LYS A 79 -7.99 -27.34 5.43
N GLY A 80 -6.73 -26.92 5.50
CA GLY A 80 -5.58 -27.82 5.52
C GLY A 80 -5.39 -28.58 6.83
N SER A 81 -5.74 -27.99 7.97
CA SER A 81 -5.61 -28.60 9.30
C SER A 81 -6.70 -29.61 9.61
N LYS A 82 -7.93 -29.47 9.08
CA LYS A 82 -9.04 -30.42 9.28
C LYS A 82 -8.94 -31.71 8.45
N GLN A 83 -7.99 -31.78 7.53
CA GLN A 83 -7.75 -32.96 6.68
C GLN A 83 -6.58 -33.84 7.18
N LYS A 84 -5.99 -33.50 8.32
CA LYS A 84 -5.03 -34.33 9.04
C LYS A 84 -5.73 -34.96 10.23
#